data_AF-A0A376J310-F1
#
_entry.id   AF-A0A376J310-F1
#
_cell.length_a   1.000
_cell.length_b   1.000
_cell.length_c   1.000
_cell.angle_alpha   90.00
_cell.angle_beta   90.00
_cell.angle_gamma   90.00
#
_symmetry.space_group_name_H-M   'P 1'
#
loop_
_entity.id
_entity.type
_entity.pdbx_description
1 polymer ?
#
loop_
_entity_poly.entity_id
_entity_poly.type
_entity_poly.pdbx_seq_one_letter_code
_entity_poly.pdbx_strand_id
1 'polypeptide(L)'
;MLAVYDPTVQFEFWFSEKRITNTAQVEKSARYLGTGSQWTVQGSRIKPGTDFWFYVRSVNLVGKSAFVEASGQPSNDGEGYLEIFRGLIDETLLGQALKERIDASALRTEVTQLEEDIRQRMDTDIAEVTRKIGKAENSLTQLVAKKNEDQTLAIAQVSQKVDRVSSEISQTVSQGQSENARQIAQVRQYVDKKGSEITSTTDKKLGDQAVTIQQIQRVQSDTRNELNAMYMLKVQKTKNGIPYVAGIGAGIEDVDGQTLSNILLQADRIAMITPENGNTTPLFVAQGNQLFMNDVFLKRLFAVSITSSGNPPTFSLTPDGRLTARNADISGAITANTGTLNNVTINKNCVIRGKLSANQIEGDLVKTVGKAFPRDSRAPKRWPSGTITVRVYDDQPFNRQIVIPAVAFSGARHERENSDTYSSCRLIVKKNGAEIYNRTAMDNTLVYSGVIDMPAGRGDMTLEFSVSAWWVNGWYPTASISDLLVVVMKKATAGITIS
;
A
#
# COMPACT_ATOMS: atom_id res chain seq x y z
N MET A 1 83.60 -37.57 48.09
CA MET A 1 84.33 -36.47 48.74
C MET A 1 83.34 -35.33 48.90
N LEU A 2 82.86 -35.07 50.13
CA LEU A 2 81.89 -34.01 50.40
C LEU A 2 82.57 -32.64 50.18
N ALA A 3 82.05 -31.82 49.26
CA ALA A 3 82.46 -30.43 49.13
C ALA A 3 81.86 -29.64 50.29
N VAL A 4 82.71 -29.16 51.20
CA VAL A 4 82.34 -28.23 52.28
C VAL A 4 82.13 -26.85 51.64
N TYR A 5 80.91 -26.31 51.74
CA TYR A 5 80.59 -24.97 51.28
C TYR A 5 81.18 -23.94 52.25
N ASP A 6 82.19 -23.20 51.81
CA ASP A 6 82.74 -22.05 52.52
C ASP A 6 82.01 -20.77 52.04
N PRO A 7 81.18 -20.12 52.88
CA PRO A 7 80.40 -18.94 52.50
C PRO A 7 81.27 -17.69 52.25
N THR A 8 82.58 -17.75 52.47
CA THR A 8 83.52 -16.66 52.17
C THR A 8 84.14 -16.74 50.77
N VAL A 9 83.88 -17.82 50.02
CA VAL A 9 84.38 -17.99 48.65
C VAL A 9 83.60 -17.11 47.68
N GLN A 10 84.29 -16.18 47.04
CA GLN A 10 83.77 -15.40 45.91
C GLN A 10 84.31 -15.96 44.59
N PHE A 11 83.54 -15.85 43.51
CA PHE A 11 83.99 -16.21 42.18
C PHE A 11 84.28 -14.95 41.36
N GLU A 12 85.48 -14.85 40.83
CA GLU A 12 85.87 -13.82 39.87
C GLU A 12 85.61 -14.32 38.45
N PHE A 13 84.95 -13.49 37.64
CA PHE A 13 84.62 -13.81 36.26
C PHE A 13 85.38 -12.94 35.27
N TRP A 14 85.90 -13.58 34.23
CA TRP A 14 86.64 -12.94 33.15
C TRP A 14 86.12 -13.42 31.80
N PHE A 15 86.16 -12.55 30.80
CA PHE A 15 85.63 -12.81 29.46
C PHE A 15 86.64 -12.48 28.37
N SER A 16 86.72 -13.34 27.36
CA SER A 16 87.53 -13.12 26.18
C SER A 16 86.79 -13.57 24.91
N GLU A 17 86.93 -12.78 23.85
CA GLU A 17 86.49 -13.13 22.49
C GLU A 17 87.48 -14.08 21.78
N LYS A 18 88.62 -14.40 22.42
CA LYS A 18 89.61 -15.36 21.90
C LYS A 18 90.09 -16.27 23.02
N ARG A 19 90.25 -17.57 22.73
CA ARG A 19 90.76 -18.53 23.70
C ARG A 19 92.16 -18.15 24.18
N ILE A 20 92.36 -18.13 25.49
CA ILE A 20 93.63 -17.93 26.16
C ILE A 20 94.15 -19.30 26.60
N THR A 21 95.13 -19.83 25.87
CA THR A 21 95.67 -21.18 26.11
C THR A 21 96.54 -21.28 27.37
N ASN A 22 97.11 -20.17 27.85
CA ASN A 22 97.85 -20.10 29.11
C ASN A 22 97.04 -19.30 30.14
N THR A 23 96.46 -19.99 31.12
CA THR A 23 95.59 -19.39 32.14
C THR A 23 96.28 -18.34 33.01
N ALA A 24 97.61 -18.33 33.09
CA ALA A 24 98.38 -17.27 33.76
C ALA A 24 98.29 -15.91 33.06
N GLN A 25 97.83 -15.86 31.80
CA GLN A 25 97.63 -14.62 31.04
C GLN A 25 96.21 -14.07 31.12
N VAL A 26 95.27 -14.78 31.76
CA VAL A 26 93.85 -14.39 31.80
C VAL A 26 93.67 -12.99 32.40
N GLU A 27 94.35 -12.67 33.50
CA GLU A 27 94.24 -11.35 34.14
C GLU A 27 94.75 -10.18 33.27
N LYS A 28 95.59 -10.47 32.28
CA LYS A 28 96.18 -9.46 31.37
C LYS A 28 95.44 -9.36 30.05
N SER A 29 94.84 -10.46 29.59
CA SER A 29 94.33 -10.59 28.23
C SER A 29 92.80 -10.75 28.15
N ALA A 30 92.14 -11.15 29.25
CA ALA A 30 90.68 -11.18 29.33
C ALA A 30 90.14 -9.90 30.00
N ARG A 31 88.89 -9.58 29.72
CA ARG A 31 88.15 -8.50 30.37
C ARG A 31 87.59 -9.00 31.69
N TYR A 32 87.94 -8.36 32.80
CA TYR A 32 87.31 -8.64 34.09
C TYR A 32 85.84 -8.23 34.07
N LEU A 33 84.94 -9.14 34.48
CA LEU A 33 83.51 -8.89 34.57
C LEU A 33 83.07 -8.50 35.98
N GLY A 34 83.73 -9.05 37.00
CA GLY A 34 83.44 -8.78 38.41
C GLY A 34 83.42 -10.04 39.28
N THR A 35 83.10 -9.86 40.56
CA THR A 35 82.82 -10.96 41.50
C THR A 35 81.32 -11.20 41.64
N GLY A 36 80.88 -12.45 41.77
CA GLY A 36 79.47 -12.78 41.95
C GLY A 36 79.18 -14.28 41.93
N SER A 37 77.90 -14.66 41.89
CA SER A 37 77.47 -16.05 41.62
C SER A 37 77.23 -16.30 40.13
N GLN A 38 76.98 -15.24 39.35
CA GLN A 38 76.75 -15.29 37.91
C GLN A 38 77.10 -13.93 37.27
N TRP A 39 77.43 -13.94 35.98
CA TRP A 39 77.65 -12.73 35.19
C TRP A 39 77.11 -12.89 33.77
N THR A 40 76.71 -11.78 33.16
CA THR A 40 76.24 -11.73 31.78
C THR A 40 77.08 -10.75 30.97
N VAL A 41 77.39 -11.13 29.74
CA VAL A 41 78.08 -10.26 28.78
C VAL A 41 77.15 -9.91 27.65
N GLN A 42 77.00 -8.63 27.39
CA GLN A 42 76.19 -8.09 26.30
C GLN A 42 77.08 -7.17 25.44
N GLY A 43 76.79 -7.11 24.14
CA GLY A 43 77.49 -6.23 23.21
C GLY A 43 77.25 -6.62 21.76
N SER A 44 77.45 -5.68 20.85
CA SER A 44 77.24 -5.88 19.40
C SER A 44 78.16 -6.93 18.77
N ARG A 45 79.21 -7.37 19.49
CA ARG A 45 80.13 -8.44 19.07
C ARG A 45 79.70 -9.84 19.53
N ILE A 46 78.75 -9.94 20.47
CA ILE A 46 78.20 -11.23 20.91
C ILE A 46 77.17 -11.68 19.88
N LYS A 47 77.61 -12.51 18.93
CA LYS A 47 76.80 -12.98 17.80
C LYS A 47 76.88 -14.49 17.66
N PRO A 48 75.85 -15.14 17.10
CA PRO A 48 75.87 -16.57 16.85
C PRO A 48 76.98 -17.01 15.90
N GLY A 49 77.44 -18.25 16.08
CA GLY A 49 78.54 -18.85 15.30
C GLY A 49 79.95 -18.39 15.69
N THR A 50 80.08 -17.64 16.79
CA THR A 50 81.38 -17.26 17.38
C THR A 50 81.49 -17.85 18.77
N ASP A 51 82.59 -18.54 19.05
CA ASP A 51 82.88 -19.05 20.39
C ASP A 51 83.40 -17.92 21.27
N PHE A 52 82.92 -17.88 22.51
CA PHE A 52 83.41 -16.97 23.52
C PHE A 52 83.87 -17.76 24.74
N TRP A 53 84.90 -17.24 25.42
CA TRP A 53 85.53 -17.92 26.54
C TRP A 53 85.34 -17.13 27.82
N PHE A 54 84.87 -17.82 28.84
CA PHE A 54 84.75 -17.34 30.20
C PHE A 54 85.78 -18.06 31.05
N TYR A 55 86.47 -17.29 31.89
CA TYR A 55 87.42 -17.82 32.85
C TYR A 55 86.95 -17.46 34.25
N VAL A 56 86.76 -18.48 35.08
CA VAL A 56 86.22 -18.33 36.43
C VAL A 56 87.22 -18.91 37.41
N ARG A 57 87.44 -18.24 38.53
CA ARG A 57 88.21 -18.79 39.65
C ARG A 57 87.56 -18.44 40.97
N SER A 58 87.76 -19.28 41.97
CA SER A 58 87.39 -18.96 43.34
C SER A 58 88.47 -18.14 44.02
N VAL A 59 88.06 -17.24 44.91
CA VAL A 59 88.90 -16.37 45.72
C VAL A 59 88.36 -16.37 47.14
N ASN A 60 89.24 -16.60 48.12
CA ASN A 60 88.93 -16.45 49.54
C ASN A 60 90.12 -15.78 50.27
N LEU A 61 90.06 -15.71 51.60
CA LEU A 61 91.09 -15.09 52.43
C LEU A 61 92.47 -15.79 52.37
N VAL A 62 92.53 -17.03 51.89
CA VAL A 62 93.77 -17.84 51.83
C VAL A 62 94.43 -17.75 50.45
N GLY A 63 93.70 -17.36 49.41
CA GLY A 63 94.26 -17.15 48.08
C GLY A 63 93.25 -17.30 46.94
N LYS A 64 93.77 -17.41 45.72
CA LYS A 64 92.98 -17.55 44.48
C LYS A 64 93.22 -18.94 43.87
N SER A 65 92.18 -19.58 43.36
CA SER A 65 92.32 -20.83 42.62
C SER A 65 92.91 -20.60 41.22
N ALA A 66 93.32 -21.69 40.57
CA ALA A 66 93.52 -21.68 39.13
C ALA A 66 92.21 -21.31 38.40
N PHE A 67 92.34 -20.74 37.21
CA PHE A 67 91.19 -20.47 36.35
C PHE A 67 90.63 -21.76 35.75
N VAL A 68 89.31 -21.86 35.74
CA VAL A 68 88.53 -22.82 34.98
C VAL A 68 88.00 -22.11 33.74
N GLU A 69 88.21 -22.71 32.58
CA GLU A 69 87.69 -22.22 31.29
C GLU A 69 86.31 -22.84 31.02
N ALA A 70 85.38 -22.00 30.56
CA ALA A 70 84.13 -22.41 29.96
C ALA A 70 83.96 -21.69 28.62
N SER A 71 83.60 -22.41 27.57
CA SER A 71 83.27 -21.82 26.27
C SER A 71 81.75 -21.83 26.06
N GLY A 72 81.23 -20.77 25.47
CA GLY A 72 79.81 -20.68 25.07
C GLY A 72 79.66 -20.03 23.71
N GLN A 73 78.69 -20.50 22.94
CA GLN A 73 78.33 -19.94 21.64
C GLN A 73 76.87 -19.45 21.69
N PRO A 74 76.60 -18.17 21.37
CA PRO A 74 75.22 -17.69 21.26
C PRO A 74 74.48 -18.45 20.16
N SER A 75 73.25 -18.91 20.42
CA SER A 75 72.43 -19.59 19.41
C SER A 75 71.73 -18.58 18.47
N ASN A 76 71.65 -18.87 17.17
CA ASN A 76 70.77 -18.17 16.21
C ASN A 76 69.46 -18.93 15.93
N ASP A 77 69.20 -20.01 16.66
CA ASP A 77 68.04 -20.86 16.42
C ASP A 77 66.78 -20.25 17.05
N GLY A 78 66.18 -19.31 16.33
CA GLY A 78 64.93 -18.68 16.74
C GLY A 78 63.78 -19.67 16.90
N GLU A 79 63.77 -20.76 16.12
CA GLU A 79 62.75 -21.80 16.19
C GLU A 79 62.87 -22.61 17.48
N GLY A 80 64.09 -23.01 17.84
CA GLY A 80 64.37 -23.67 19.12
C GLY A 80 64.02 -22.80 20.33
N TYR A 81 64.28 -21.49 20.28
CA TYR A 81 63.84 -20.58 21.36
C TYR A 81 62.31 -20.52 21.45
N LEU A 82 61.60 -20.42 20.33
CA LEU A 82 60.14 -20.42 20.32
C LEU A 82 59.56 -21.73 20.82
N GLU A 83 60.20 -22.86 20.55
CA GLU A 83 59.80 -24.16 21.08
C GLU A 83 60.01 -24.28 22.59
N ILE A 84 61.11 -23.74 23.11
CA ILE A 84 61.34 -23.60 24.56
C ILE A 84 60.27 -22.71 25.20
N PHE A 85 60.00 -21.54 24.61
CA PHE A 85 58.97 -20.63 25.12
C PHE A 85 57.58 -21.28 25.05
N ARG A 86 57.27 -22.03 23.99
CA ARG A 86 56.02 -22.80 23.88
C ARG A 86 55.90 -23.81 25.02
N GLY A 87 56.94 -24.59 25.28
CA GLY A 87 56.97 -25.54 26.41
C GLY A 87 56.78 -24.86 27.76
N LEU A 88 57.49 -23.75 28.01
CA LEU A 88 57.35 -22.97 29.23
C LEU A 88 55.95 -22.36 29.39
N ILE A 89 55.35 -21.87 28.31
CA ILE A 89 53.98 -21.34 28.31
C ILE A 89 52.96 -22.46 28.61
N ASP A 90 53.11 -23.63 27.96
CA ASP A 90 52.26 -24.81 28.16
C ASP A 90 52.34 -25.36 29.61
N GLU A 91 53.47 -25.17 30.30
CA GLU A 91 53.63 -25.51 31.72
C GLU A 91 52.98 -24.51 32.68
N THR A 92 52.62 -23.31 32.22
CA THR A 92 51.96 -22.32 33.08
C THR A 92 50.45 -22.56 33.22
N LEU A 93 49.91 -22.29 34.42
CA LEU A 93 48.47 -22.27 34.68
C LEU A 93 47.70 -21.34 33.72
N LEU A 94 48.30 -20.20 33.35
CA LEU A 94 47.69 -19.24 32.44
C LEU A 94 47.68 -19.78 31.00
N GLY A 95 48.75 -20.44 30.56
CA GLY A 95 48.84 -21.08 29.25
C GLY A 95 47.86 -22.24 29.09
N GLN A 96 47.72 -23.07 30.12
CA GLN A 96 46.72 -24.15 30.15
C GLN A 96 45.29 -23.58 30.10
N ALA A 97 44.99 -22.57 30.92
CA ALA A 97 43.68 -21.92 30.90
C ALA A 97 43.37 -21.21 29.58
N LEU A 98 44.38 -20.63 28.91
CA LEU A 98 44.22 -20.03 27.59
C LEU A 98 43.95 -21.11 26.53
N LYS A 99 44.64 -22.24 26.60
CA LYS A 99 44.45 -23.40 25.71
C LYS A 99 43.06 -24.01 25.86
N GLU A 100 42.57 -24.19 27.08
CA GLU A 100 41.18 -24.61 27.34
C GLU A 100 40.14 -23.62 26.79
N ARG A 101 40.44 -22.31 26.81
CA ARG A 101 39.57 -21.28 26.21
C ARG A 101 39.63 -21.27 24.68
N ILE A 102 40.74 -21.68 24.07
CA ILE A 102 40.89 -21.80 22.62
C ILE A 102 40.22 -23.11 22.14
N ASP A 103 40.42 -24.21 22.86
CA ASP A 103 39.82 -25.52 22.60
C ASP A 103 38.35 -25.61 23.03
N ALA A 104 37.63 -24.49 23.04
CA ALA A 104 36.28 -24.31 23.58
C ALA A 104 35.21 -25.20 22.92
N SER A 105 35.30 -26.49 23.22
CA SER A 105 34.32 -27.55 22.99
C SER A 105 32.96 -27.17 23.59
N ALA A 106 32.95 -26.38 24.66
CA ALA A 106 31.75 -25.79 25.25
C ALA A 106 30.95 -24.91 24.26
N LEU A 107 31.61 -24.05 23.46
CA LEU A 107 30.93 -23.26 22.43
C LEU A 107 30.37 -24.16 21.32
N ARG A 108 31.08 -25.25 20.97
CA ARG A 108 30.59 -26.22 19.99
C ARG A 108 29.35 -26.97 20.51
N THR A 109 29.35 -27.37 21.78
CA THR A 109 28.21 -28.03 22.43
C THR A 109 27.00 -27.11 22.55
N GLU A 110 27.20 -25.84 22.93
CA GLU A 110 26.11 -24.85 22.99
C GLU A 110 25.49 -24.60 21.62
N VAL A 111 26.30 -24.51 20.56
CA VAL A 111 25.80 -24.37 19.18
C VAL A 111 25.02 -25.60 18.75
N THR A 112 25.51 -26.82 19.03
CA THR A 112 24.77 -28.05 18.70
C THR A 112 23.45 -28.15 19.45
N GLN A 113 23.41 -27.79 20.74
CA GLN A 113 22.16 -27.76 21.51
C GLN A 113 21.18 -26.72 20.94
N LEU A 114 21.68 -25.54 20.56
CA LEU A 114 20.85 -24.51 19.95
C LEU A 114 20.28 -24.96 18.59
N GLU A 115 21.07 -25.66 17.77
CA GLU A 115 20.61 -26.25 16.51
C GLU A 115 19.49 -27.28 16.73
N GLU A 116 19.61 -28.12 17.77
CA GLU A 116 18.60 -29.11 18.12
C GLU A 116 17.31 -28.47 18.66
N ASP A 117 17.44 -27.47 19.54
CA ASP A 117 16.31 -26.68 20.06
C ASP A 117 15.57 -25.95 18.93
N ILE A 118 16.30 -25.36 17.97
CA ILE A 118 15.72 -24.70 16.81
C ILE A 118 14.97 -25.73 15.95
N ARG A 119 15.56 -26.90 15.69
CA ARG A 119 14.89 -27.98 14.94
C ARG A 119 13.60 -28.43 15.62
N GLN A 120 13.61 -28.71 16.91
CA GLN A 120 12.42 -29.15 17.64
C GLN A 120 11.30 -28.11 17.65
N ARG A 121 11.65 -26.82 17.82
CA ARG A 121 10.68 -25.72 17.73
C ARG A 121 10.10 -25.63 16.32
N MET A 122 10.94 -25.72 15.31
CA MET A 122 10.50 -25.68 13.91
C MET A 122 9.57 -26.86 13.57
N ASP A 123 9.88 -28.08 14.02
CA ASP A 123 9.01 -29.24 13.82
C ASP A 123 7.65 -29.08 14.53
N THR A 124 7.65 -28.50 15.72
CA THR A 124 6.43 -28.18 16.48
C THR A 124 5.57 -27.15 15.76
N ASP A 125 6.18 -26.06 15.30
CA ASP A 125 5.50 -25.00 14.56
C ASP A 125 4.94 -25.53 13.24
N ILE A 126 5.70 -26.35 12.51
CA ILE A 126 5.24 -27.02 11.29
C ILE A 126 4.02 -27.90 11.59
N ALA A 127 4.06 -28.73 12.64
CA ALA A 127 2.93 -29.57 13.01
C ALA A 127 1.68 -28.76 13.37
N GLU A 128 1.85 -27.63 14.08
CA GLU A 128 0.74 -26.74 14.42
C GLU A 128 0.12 -26.09 13.17
N VAL A 129 0.97 -25.60 12.27
CA VAL A 129 0.55 -24.99 11.00
C VAL A 129 -0.18 -26.02 10.14
N THR A 130 0.37 -27.23 9.97
CA THR A 130 -0.28 -28.31 9.22
C THR A 130 -1.66 -28.65 9.81
N ARG A 131 -1.79 -28.69 11.14
CA ARG A 131 -3.10 -28.91 11.79
C ARG A 131 -4.08 -27.77 11.54
N LYS A 132 -3.62 -26.52 11.58
CA LYS A 132 -4.45 -25.33 11.27
C LYS A 132 -4.91 -25.35 9.81
N ILE A 133 -4.02 -25.70 8.89
CA ILE A 133 -4.34 -25.88 7.46
C ILE A 133 -5.42 -26.95 7.30
N GLY A 134 -5.25 -28.15 7.87
CA GLY A 134 -6.26 -29.22 7.74
C GLY A 134 -7.64 -28.84 8.31
N LYS A 135 -7.69 -28.08 9.41
CA LYS A 135 -8.97 -27.54 9.93
C LYS A 135 -9.60 -26.52 8.99
N ALA A 136 -8.80 -25.65 8.39
CA ALA A 136 -9.27 -24.66 7.43
C ALA A 136 -9.78 -25.33 6.15
N GLU A 137 -9.06 -26.33 5.63
CA GLU A 137 -9.47 -27.14 4.47
C GLU A 137 -10.78 -27.89 4.71
N ASN A 138 -10.95 -28.49 5.89
CA ASN A 138 -12.21 -29.14 6.26
C ASN A 138 -13.37 -28.14 6.35
N SER A 139 -13.12 -26.96 6.96
CA SER A 139 -14.13 -25.90 7.05
C SER A 139 -14.53 -25.38 5.68
N LEU A 140 -13.56 -25.19 4.78
CA LEU A 140 -13.79 -24.76 3.41
C LEU A 140 -14.58 -25.81 2.62
N THR A 141 -14.23 -27.08 2.74
CA THR A 141 -14.95 -28.20 2.11
C THR A 141 -16.43 -28.22 2.52
N GLN A 142 -16.71 -28.08 3.82
CA GLN A 142 -18.09 -28.01 4.33
C GLN A 142 -18.84 -26.78 3.83
N LEU A 143 -18.19 -25.61 3.81
CA LEU A 143 -18.78 -24.37 3.31
C LEU A 143 -19.15 -24.49 1.83
N VAL A 144 -18.25 -25.06 1.01
CA VAL A 144 -18.48 -25.27 -0.42
C VAL A 144 -19.62 -26.25 -0.65
N ALA A 145 -19.66 -27.38 0.07
CA ALA A 145 -20.75 -28.35 -0.02
C ALA A 145 -22.11 -27.71 0.32
N LYS A 146 -22.18 -27.02 1.46
CA LYS A 146 -23.41 -26.32 1.89
C LYS A 146 -23.85 -25.26 0.87
N LYS A 147 -22.92 -24.46 0.36
CA LYS A 147 -23.24 -23.42 -0.62
C LYS A 147 -23.73 -24.02 -1.94
N ASN A 148 -23.18 -25.15 -2.36
CA ASN A 148 -23.66 -25.87 -3.54
C ASN A 148 -25.07 -26.45 -3.32
N GLU A 149 -25.37 -26.98 -2.14
CA GLU A 149 -26.74 -27.42 -1.78
C GLU A 149 -27.73 -26.25 -1.78
N ASP A 150 -27.39 -25.15 -1.11
CA ASP A 150 -28.23 -23.94 -1.06
C ASP A 150 -28.50 -23.38 -2.47
N GLN A 151 -27.47 -23.37 -3.33
CA GLN A 151 -27.62 -22.95 -4.73
C GLN A 151 -28.49 -23.91 -5.53
N THR A 152 -28.35 -25.21 -5.33
CA THR A 152 -29.17 -26.23 -6.00
C THR A 152 -30.64 -26.08 -5.62
N LEU A 153 -30.92 -25.86 -4.33
CA LEU A 153 -32.28 -25.59 -3.83
C LEU A 153 -32.87 -24.31 -4.41
N ALA A 154 -32.08 -23.22 -4.45
CA ALA A 154 -32.52 -21.95 -5.03
C ALA A 154 -32.84 -22.10 -6.53
N ILE A 155 -32.00 -22.82 -7.29
CA ILE A 155 -32.25 -23.09 -8.71
C ILE A 155 -33.54 -23.89 -8.90
N ALA A 156 -33.77 -24.93 -8.08
CA ALA A 156 -35.00 -25.73 -8.14
C ALA A 156 -36.26 -24.88 -7.86
N GLN A 157 -36.21 -23.99 -6.86
CA GLN A 157 -37.31 -23.08 -6.56
C GLN A 157 -37.61 -22.10 -7.71
N VAL A 158 -36.56 -21.54 -8.32
CA VAL A 158 -36.70 -20.66 -9.48
C VAL A 158 -37.28 -21.42 -10.66
N SER A 159 -36.81 -22.64 -10.94
CA SER A 159 -37.36 -23.49 -12.01
C SER A 159 -38.85 -23.74 -11.80
N GLN A 160 -39.27 -24.13 -10.59
CA GLN A 160 -40.68 -24.37 -10.28
C GLN A 160 -41.52 -23.10 -10.45
N LYS A 161 -40.98 -21.93 -10.09
CA LYS A 161 -41.66 -20.64 -10.29
C LYS A 161 -41.80 -20.30 -11.78
N VAL A 162 -40.78 -20.58 -12.58
CA VAL A 162 -40.80 -20.41 -14.04
C VAL A 162 -41.87 -21.31 -14.66
N ASP A 163 -41.92 -22.59 -14.27
CA ASP A 163 -42.92 -23.54 -14.76
C ASP A 163 -44.35 -23.10 -14.41
N ARG A 164 -44.57 -22.63 -13.17
CA ARG A 164 -45.86 -22.10 -12.73
C ARG A 164 -46.27 -20.87 -13.53
N VAL A 165 -45.37 -19.89 -13.66
CA VAL A 165 -45.66 -18.66 -14.41
C VAL A 165 -45.91 -18.98 -15.89
N SER A 166 -45.16 -19.92 -16.46
CA SER A 166 -45.39 -20.38 -17.84
C SER A 166 -46.80 -20.96 -18.00
N SER A 167 -47.23 -21.81 -17.07
CA SER A 167 -48.59 -22.39 -17.07
C SER A 167 -49.67 -21.32 -16.92
N GLU A 168 -49.51 -20.37 -16.00
CA GLU A 168 -50.45 -19.26 -15.78
C GLU A 168 -50.58 -18.38 -17.03
N ILE A 169 -49.46 -18.07 -17.70
CA ILE A 169 -49.44 -17.32 -18.96
C ILE A 169 -50.16 -18.11 -20.05
N SER A 170 -49.84 -19.40 -20.24
CA SER A 170 -50.49 -20.23 -21.25
C SER A 170 -52.01 -20.30 -21.04
N GLN A 171 -52.46 -20.43 -19.80
CA GLN A 171 -53.87 -20.44 -19.47
C GLN A 171 -54.54 -19.09 -19.76
N THR A 172 -53.92 -17.99 -19.34
CA THR A 172 -54.43 -16.63 -19.56
C THR A 172 -54.55 -16.32 -21.05
N VAL A 173 -53.54 -16.68 -21.84
CA VAL A 173 -53.55 -16.51 -23.30
C VAL A 173 -54.63 -17.37 -23.95
N SER A 174 -54.79 -18.63 -23.54
CA SER A 174 -55.83 -19.52 -24.07
C SER A 174 -57.25 -19.02 -23.76
N GLN A 175 -57.46 -18.52 -22.53
CA GLN A 175 -58.73 -17.92 -22.11
C GLN A 175 -59.03 -16.65 -22.89
N GLY A 176 -58.08 -15.72 -22.97
CA GLY A 176 -58.22 -14.48 -23.73
C GLY A 176 -58.52 -14.74 -25.21
N GLN A 177 -57.86 -15.73 -25.82
CA GLN A 177 -58.13 -16.10 -27.22
C GLN A 177 -59.55 -16.64 -27.41
N SER A 178 -60.03 -17.46 -26.47
CA SER A 178 -61.38 -18.02 -26.50
C SER A 178 -62.45 -16.96 -26.29
N GLU A 179 -62.20 -16.01 -25.37
CA GLU A 179 -63.11 -14.91 -25.07
C GLU A 179 -63.19 -13.93 -26.23
N ASN A 180 -62.05 -13.54 -26.80
CA ASN A 180 -62.00 -12.71 -28.01
C ASN A 180 -62.73 -13.38 -29.17
N ALA A 181 -62.55 -14.69 -29.37
CA ALA A 181 -63.27 -15.43 -30.42
C ALA A 181 -64.79 -15.37 -30.21
N ARG A 182 -65.27 -15.49 -28.96
CA ARG A 182 -66.70 -15.36 -28.62
C ARG A 182 -67.21 -13.94 -28.86
N GLN A 183 -66.49 -12.92 -28.43
CA GLN A 183 -66.86 -11.52 -28.64
C GLN A 183 -66.94 -11.19 -30.13
N ILE A 184 -65.96 -11.63 -30.92
CA ILE A 184 -65.97 -11.47 -32.38
C ILE A 184 -67.20 -12.16 -33.00
N ALA A 185 -67.54 -13.37 -32.54
CA ALA A 185 -68.72 -14.08 -33.03
C ALA A 185 -70.03 -13.34 -32.69
N GLN A 186 -70.15 -12.79 -31.48
CA GLN A 186 -71.29 -11.98 -31.06
C GLN A 186 -71.43 -10.69 -31.86
N VAL A 187 -70.33 -9.96 -32.07
CA VAL A 187 -70.30 -8.75 -32.90
C VAL A 187 -70.72 -9.08 -34.33
N ARG A 188 -70.20 -10.17 -34.92
CA ARG A 188 -70.62 -10.61 -36.26
C ARG A 188 -72.12 -10.87 -36.34
N GLN A 189 -72.69 -11.64 -35.39
CA GLN A 189 -74.14 -11.88 -35.37
C GLN A 189 -74.96 -10.60 -35.22
N TYR A 190 -74.51 -9.66 -34.39
CA TYR A 190 -75.17 -8.38 -34.21
C TYR A 190 -75.12 -7.55 -35.51
N VAL A 191 -73.95 -7.47 -36.15
CA VAL A 191 -73.76 -6.80 -37.45
C VAL A 191 -74.61 -7.44 -38.53
N ASP A 192 -74.69 -8.77 -38.61
CA ASP A 192 -75.52 -9.48 -39.60
C ASP A 192 -77.02 -9.20 -39.38
N LYS A 193 -77.46 -9.22 -38.11
CA LYS A 193 -78.85 -8.89 -37.75
C LYS A 193 -79.18 -7.44 -38.10
N LYS A 194 -78.31 -6.49 -37.74
CA LYS A 194 -78.49 -5.07 -38.04
C LYS A 194 -78.40 -4.79 -39.53
N GLY A 195 -77.51 -5.47 -40.26
CA GLY A 195 -77.44 -5.42 -41.71
C GLY A 195 -78.76 -5.87 -42.35
N SER A 196 -79.33 -6.98 -41.87
CA SER A 196 -80.63 -7.47 -42.36
C SER A 196 -81.78 -6.48 -42.07
N GLU A 197 -81.79 -5.87 -40.88
CA GLU A 197 -82.77 -4.84 -40.49
C GLU A 197 -82.64 -3.58 -41.34
N ILE A 198 -81.41 -3.13 -41.61
CA ILE A 198 -81.11 -2.00 -42.51
C ILE A 198 -81.57 -2.32 -43.93
N THR A 199 -81.21 -3.47 -44.48
CA THR A 199 -81.63 -3.87 -45.85
C THR A 199 -83.14 -3.88 -45.95
N SER A 200 -83.85 -4.53 -45.01
CA SER A 200 -85.31 -4.59 -45.02
C SER A 200 -85.96 -3.20 -44.89
N THR A 201 -85.46 -2.36 -43.98
CA THR A 201 -86.00 -1.02 -43.76
C THR A 201 -85.69 -0.09 -44.94
N THR A 202 -84.50 -0.22 -45.51
CA THR A 202 -84.05 0.57 -46.66
C THR A 202 -84.80 0.16 -47.91
N ASP A 203 -84.99 -1.14 -48.17
CA ASP A 203 -85.81 -1.61 -49.31
C ASP A 203 -87.25 -1.12 -49.20
N LYS A 204 -87.83 -1.14 -47.99
CA LYS A 204 -89.17 -0.61 -47.75
C LYS A 204 -89.22 0.91 -47.98
N LYS A 205 -88.29 1.67 -47.39
CA LYS A 205 -88.21 3.12 -47.58
C LYS A 205 -87.89 3.50 -49.02
N LEU A 206 -87.01 2.78 -49.71
CA LEU A 206 -86.70 2.97 -51.12
C LEU A 206 -87.87 2.58 -52.00
N GLY A 207 -88.65 1.57 -51.66
CA GLY A 207 -89.91 1.25 -52.34
C GLY A 207 -90.93 2.38 -52.19
N ASP A 208 -91.17 2.83 -50.95
CA ASP A 208 -92.07 3.95 -50.64
C ASP A 208 -91.57 5.26 -51.29
N GLN A 209 -90.26 5.51 -51.25
CA GLN A 209 -89.61 6.62 -51.91
C GLN A 209 -89.59 6.46 -53.42
N ALA A 210 -89.50 5.26 -54.00
CA ALA A 210 -89.59 5.06 -55.45
C ALA A 210 -91.01 5.35 -55.94
N VAL A 211 -92.04 4.97 -55.18
CA VAL A 211 -93.43 5.38 -55.44
C VAL A 211 -93.58 6.90 -55.32
N THR A 212 -93.00 7.49 -54.27
CA THR A 212 -93.01 8.95 -54.06
C THR A 212 -92.15 9.68 -55.09
N ILE A 213 -91.05 9.11 -55.58
CA ILE A 213 -90.16 9.63 -56.62
C ILE A 213 -90.78 9.42 -57.99
N GLN A 214 -91.61 8.41 -58.25
CA GLN A 214 -92.42 8.37 -59.47
C GLN A 214 -93.47 9.49 -59.46
N GLN A 215 -94.03 9.81 -58.30
CA GLN A 215 -94.88 11.00 -58.12
C GLN A 215 -94.08 12.30 -58.22
N ILE A 216 -92.89 12.39 -57.61
CA ILE A 216 -92.03 13.57 -57.62
C ILE A 216 -91.30 13.71 -58.95
N GLN A 217 -91.00 12.67 -59.73
CA GLN A 217 -90.47 12.75 -61.10
C GLN A 217 -91.56 13.21 -62.05
N ARG A 218 -92.83 12.85 -61.81
CA ARG A 218 -93.94 13.56 -62.45
C ARG A 218 -93.93 15.05 -62.06
N VAL A 219 -93.63 15.39 -60.80
CA VAL A 219 -93.54 16.79 -60.33
C VAL A 219 -92.21 17.50 -60.67
N GLN A 220 -91.11 16.81 -60.93
CA GLN A 220 -89.77 17.33 -61.24
C GLN A 220 -89.51 17.34 -62.75
N SER A 221 -90.17 16.50 -63.55
CA SER A 221 -90.37 16.81 -64.97
C SER A 221 -91.12 18.12 -65.13
N ASP A 222 -91.99 18.43 -64.16
CA ASP A 222 -92.70 19.71 -64.06
C ASP A 222 -91.89 20.81 -63.34
N THR A 223 -90.82 20.47 -62.61
CA THR A 223 -90.03 21.42 -61.80
C THR A 223 -88.53 21.03 -61.77
N ARG A 224 -87.74 21.62 -62.68
CA ARG A 224 -86.30 21.36 -62.89
C ARG A 224 -85.43 21.25 -61.62
N ASN A 225 -84.56 20.21 -61.62
CA ASN A 225 -83.27 20.04 -60.94
C ASN A 225 -82.74 21.22 -60.10
N GLU A 226 -82.60 21.05 -58.78
CA GLU A 226 -81.43 21.50 -57.98
C GLU A 226 -81.60 21.21 -56.47
N LEU A 227 -80.67 20.47 -55.85
CA LEU A 227 -80.35 20.63 -54.42
C LEU A 227 -78.94 20.12 -54.09
N ASN A 228 -78.17 21.00 -53.47
CA ASN A 228 -76.74 20.95 -53.18
C ASN A 228 -76.39 20.22 -51.86
N ALA A 229 -75.20 19.62 -51.80
CA ALA A 229 -74.53 19.21 -50.56
C ALA A 229 -73.77 20.41 -49.94
N MET A 230 -73.75 20.50 -48.60
CA MET A 230 -73.12 21.59 -47.83
C MET A 230 -71.64 21.32 -47.55
N TYR A 231 -70.78 22.29 -47.90
CA TYR A 231 -69.41 22.47 -47.39
C TYR A 231 -69.35 23.81 -46.65
N MET A 232 -68.70 23.89 -45.48
CA MET A 232 -68.35 25.18 -44.85
C MET A 232 -66.86 25.46 -45.03
N LEU A 233 -66.54 26.32 -46.01
CA LEU A 233 -65.24 26.94 -46.20
C LEU A 233 -65.35 28.41 -45.75
N LYS A 234 -64.76 28.78 -44.61
CA LYS A 234 -64.72 30.19 -44.20
C LYS A 234 -63.42 30.83 -44.70
N VAL A 235 -63.51 31.50 -45.85
CA VAL A 235 -62.44 32.34 -46.40
C VAL A 235 -62.67 33.77 -45.91
N GLN A 236 -61.69 34.39 -45.25
CA GLN A 236 -61.73 35.82 -44.97
C GLN A 236 -60.54 36.53 -45.62
N LYS A 237 -60.86 37.65 -46.26
CA LYS A 237 -60.04 38.46 -47.16
C LYS A 237 -58.92 39.17 -46.41
N THR A 238 -57.73 39.23 -47.00
CA THR A 238 -56.62 40.09 -46.58
C THR A 238 -56.78 41.52 -47.11
N LYS A 239 -56.17 42.48 -46.41
CA LYS A 239 -55.68 43.72 -47.02
C LYS A 239 -54.17 43.49 -47.28
N ASN A 240 -53.71 43.69 -48.53
CA ASN A 240 -52.30 43.68 -48.99
C ASN A 240 -51.65 42.35 -49.43
N GLY A 241 -52.37 41.45 -50.12
CA GLY A 241 -51.77 40.68 -51.23
C GLY A 241 -50.82 39.50 -50.95
N ILE A 242 -50.71 38.96 -49.73
CA ILE A 242 -49.97 37.71 -49.47
C ILE A 242 -50.96 36.60 -49.08
N PRO A 243 -50.99 35.45 -49.79
CA PRO A 243 -51.88 34.33 -49.43
C PRO A 243 -51.30 33.50 -48.29
N TYR A 244 -52.12 33.21 -47.28
CA TYR A 244 -51.88 32.14 -46.30
C TYR A 244 -52.95 31.07 -46.48
N VAL A 245 -52.53 29.81 -46.62
CA VAL A 245 -53.43 28.67 -46.77
C VAL A 245 -54.18 28.38 -45.47
N ALA A 246 -55.45 28.01 -45.65
CA ALA A 246 -56.47 27.71 -44.66
C ALA A 246 -56.19 26.45 -43.84
N GLY A 247 -56.49 26.49 -42.54
CA GLY A 247 -56.65 25.27 -41.75
C GLY A 247 -57.91 24.52 -42.19
N ILE A 248 -57.79 23.20 -42.38
CA ILE A 248 -58.90 22.27 -42.58
C ILE A 248 -59.23 21.65 -41.23
N GLY A 249 -60.48 21.76 -40.79
CA GLY A 249 -61.07 20.89 -39.78
C GLY A 249 -61.99 19.90 -40.48
N ALA A 250 -61.63 18.62 -40.46
CA ALA A 250 -62.50 17.54 -40.88
C ALA A 250 -62.51 16.47 -39.79
N GLY A 251 -63.69 16.15 -39.30
CA GLY A 251 -63.96 15.01 -38.43
C GLY A 251 -65.32 14.44 -38.78
N ILE A 252 -65.46 13.13 -38.66
CA ILE A 252 -66.74 12.43 -38.66
C ILE A 252 -66.83 11.75 -37.29
N GLU A 253 -67.95 11.97 -36.59
CA GLU A 253 -68.33 11.16 -35.44
C GLU A 253 -69.02 9.88 -35.96
N ASP A 254 -68.55 8.73 -35.48
CA ASP A 254 -69.29 7.49 -35.60
C ASP A 254 -70.00 7.19 -34.27
N VAL A 255 -71.12 6.49 -34.35
CA VAL A 255 -72.07 6.26 -33.27
C VAL A 255 -71.58 5.30 -32.17
N ASP A 256 -70.39 4.70 -32.32
CA ASP A 256 -69.87 3.62 -31.45
C ASP A 256 -68.63 3.99 -30.60
N GLY A 257 -68.32 5.28 -30.43
CA GLY A 257 -67.36 5.74 -29.41
C GLY A 257 -65.88 5.43 -29.65
N GLN A 258 -65.48 4.99 -30.85
CA GLN A 258 -64.07 4.96 -31.27
C GLN A 258 -63.71 6.18 -32.12
N THR A 259 -62.58 6.80 -31.81
CA THR A 259 -62.04 7.95 -32.55
C THR A 259 -61.55 7.50 -33.94
N LEU A 260 -62.26 7.88 -35.01
CA LEU A 260 -61.93 7.53 -36.41
C LEU A 260 -61.17 8.61 -37.19
N SER A 261 -60.78 9.73 -36.58
CA SER A 261 -60.20 10.87 -37.30
C SER A 261 -58.68 10.99 -37.09
N ASN A 262 -57.92 10.92 -38.19
CA ASN A 262 -56.52 11.36 -38.25
C ASN A 262 -56.46 12.73 -38.94
N ILE A 263 -55.84 13.72 -38.30
CA ILE A 263 -55.53 15.00 -38.95
C ILE A 263 -54.17 14.86 -39.64
N LEU A 264 -54.20 14.56 -40.94
CA LEU A 264 -53.02 14.57 -41.80
C LEU A 264 -52.79 16.00 -42.29
N LEU A 265 -51.82 16.70 -41.69
CA LEU A 265 -51.42 18.04 -42.11
C LEU A 265 -50.20 17.94 -43.03
N GLN A 266 -50.41 18.14 -44.33
CA GLN A 266 -49.31 18.36 -45.27
C GLN A 266 -49.03 19.87 -45.34
N ALA A 267 -48.04 20.33 -44.57
CA ALA A 267 -47.64 21.73 -44.51
C ALA A 267 -46.12 21.85 -44.38
N ASP A 268 -45.56 22.93 -44.93
CA ASP A 268 -44.13 23.26 -44.77
C ASP A 268 -43.75 23.53 -43.31
N ARG A 269 -44.70 24.06 -42.52
CA ARG A 269 -44.52 24.39 -41.10
C ARG A 269 -45.83 24.23 -40.33
N ILE A 270 -45.78 23.51 -39.21
CA ILE A 270 -46.87 23.39 -38.23
C ILE A 270 -46.38 23.99 -36.92
N ALA A 271 -47.11 24.95 -36.37
CA ALA A 271 -46.78 25.59 -35.09
C ALA A 271 -48.02 25.70 -34.20
N MET A 272 -47.92 25.25 -32.96
CA MET A 272 -48.93 25.55 -31.93
C MET A 272 -48.50 26.79 -31.18
N ILE A 273 -49.28 27.86 -31.27
CA ILE A 273 -48.98 29.15 -30.64
C ILE A 273 -50.07 29.44 -29.62
N THR A 274 -49.67 29.77 -28.39
CA THR A 274 -50.56 30.33 -27.38
C THR A 274 -50.30 31.83 -27.29
N PRO A 275 -51.17 32.69 -27.83
CA PRO A 275 -50.97 34.13 -27.76
C PRO A 275 -51.29 34.63 -26.33
N GLU A 276 -50.25 34.87 -25.54
CA GLU A 276 -50.35 35.65 -24.30
C GLU A 276 -49.66 37.02 -24.50
N ASN A 277 -50.36 38.11 -24.18
CA ASN A 277 -49.83 39.48 -24.17
C ASN A 277 -49.14 39.93 -25.47
N GLY A 278 -49.60 39.44 -26.64
CA GLY A 278 -49.03 39.80 -27.93
C GLY A 278 -47.71 39.10 -28.27
N ASN A 279 -47.22 38.20 -27.41
CA ASN A 279 -46.07 37.35 -27.69
C ASN A 279 -46.56 36.02 -28.28
N THR A 280 -46.04 35.64 -29.44
CA THR A 280 -46.50 34.48 -30.22
C THR A 280 -45.49 33.34 -30.22
N THR A 281 -44.75 33.15 -29.13
CA THR A 281 -43.76 32.06 -29.04
C THR A 281 -44.49 30.72 -29.13
N PRO A 282 -44.21 29.90 -30.15
CA PRO A 282 -44.87 28.61 -30.30
C PRO A 282 -44.42 27.62 -29.22
N LEU A 283 -45.34 26.81 -28.71
CA LEU A 283 -45.08 25.70 -27.79
C LEU A 283 -44.23 24.61 -28.44
N PHE A 284 -44.60 24.24 -29.68
CA PHE A 284 -43.74 23.45 -30.56
C PHE A 284 -43.92 23.85 -32.03
N VAL A 285 -42.87 23.63 -32.82
CA VAL A 285 -42.84 23.85 -34.27
C VAL A 285 -42.29 22.61 -34.95
N ALA A 286 -43.07 21.99 -35.83
CA ALA A 286 -42.58 21.02 -36.78
C ALA A 286 -42.30 21.73 -38.11
N GLN A 287 -41.06 21.69 -38.57
CA GLN A 287 -40.64 22.29 -39.84
C GLN A 287 -39.53 21.45 -40.45
N GLY A 288 -39.70 21.07 -41.72
CA GLY A 288 -38.84 20.07 -42.36
C GLY A 288 -38.80 18.76 -41.56
N ASN A 289 -37.59 18.25 -41.28
CA ASN A 289 -37.38 17.02 -40.50
C ASN A 289 -37.07 17.29 -39.02
N GLN A 290 -37.43 18.47 -38.48
CA GLN A 290 -37.10 18.88 -37.12
C GLN A 290 -38.36 19.29 -36.34
N LEU A 291 -38.35 18.96 -35.04
CA LEU A 291 -39.32 19.42 -34.06
C LEU A 291 -38.61 20.32 -33.05
N PHE A 292 -38.99 21.59 -33.00
CA PHE A 292 -38.51 22.57 -32.03
C PHE A 292 -39.50 22.65 -30.87
N MET A 293 -38.99 22.62 -29.66
CA MET A 293 -39.76 22.69 -28.41
C MET A 293 -39.07 23.68 -27.48
N ASN A 294 -39.84 24.44 -26.72
CA ASN A 294 -39.30 25.40 -25.75
C ASN A 294 -39.12 24.73 -24.37
N ASP A 295 -40.04 24.95 -23.44
CA ASP A 295 -40.07 24.29 -22.12
C ASP A 295 -41.10 23.15 -22.11
N VAL A 296 -40.63 21.91 -22.10
CA VAL A 296 -41.49 20.72 -22.12
C VAL A 296 -41.25 19.81 -20.91
N PHE A 297 -42.34 19.29 -20.34
CA PHE A 297 -42.28 18.23 -19.33
C PHE A 297 -42.39 16.86 -20.01
N LEU A 298 -41.28 16.14 -20.11
CA LEU A 298 -41.22 14.79 -20.70
C LEU A 298 -41.15 13.73 -19.60
N LYS A 299 -42.13 12.83 -19.56
CA LYS A 299 -42.12 11.69 -18.62
C LYS A 299 -41.09 10.62 -19.01
N ARG A 300 -40.92 10.37 -20.30
CA ARG A 300 -39.97 9.39 -20.87
C ARG A 300 -39.51 9.88 -22.25
N LEU A 301 -38.23 9.71 -22.56
CA LEU A 301 -37.65 9.95 -23.88
C LEU A 301 -37.06 8.62 -24.40
N PHE A 302 -37.46 8.20 -25.58
CA PHE A 302 -36.88 7.05 -26.28
C PHE A 302 -36.17 7.58 -27.53
N ALA A 303 -34.84 7.54 -27.52
CA ALA A 303 -34.02 8.07 -28.60
C ALA A 303 -32.83 7.15 -28.88
N VAL A 304 -32.47 7.00 -30.16
CA VAL A 304 -31.29 6.24 -30.59
C VAL A 304 -29.99 7.00 -30.27
N SER A 305 -30.06 8.33 -30.26
CA SER A 305 -28.99 9.21 -29.79
C SER A 305 -29.57 10.53 -29.24
N ILE A 306 -28.82 11.17 -28.35
CA ILE A 306 -29.13 12.50 -27.82
C ILE A 306 -27.85 13.32 -27.89
N THR A 307 -27.88 14.49 -28.52
CA THR A 307 -26.71 15.37 -28.64
C THR A 307 -27.12 16.80 -28.35
N SER A 308 -26.48 17.43 -27.37
CA SER A 308 -26.67 18.85 -27.09
C SER A 308 -26.14 19.69 -28.25
N SER A 309 -26.77 20.84 -28.52
CA SER A 309 -26.23 21.84 -29.43
C SER A 309 -24.85 22.33 -28.95
N GLY A 310 -23.83 22.28 -29.83
CA GLY A 310 -22.46 22.71 -29.55
C GLY A 310 -21.43 21.87 -30.32
N ASN A 311 -20.28 22.46 -30.67
CA ASN A 311 -19.18 21.75 -31.32
C ASN A 311 -17.86 21.99 -30.56
N PRO A 312 -17.37 21.04 -29.75
CA PRO A 312 -17.96 19.71 -29.51
C PRO A 312 -19.20 19.77 -28.60
N PRO A 313 -20.08 18.77 -28.64
CA PRO A 313 -21.26 18.73 -27.77
C PRO A 313 -20.86 18.62 -26.29
N THR A 314 -21.54 19.37 -25.43
CA THR A 314 -21.38 19.30 -23.97
C THR A 314 -21.94 18.01 -23.40
N PHE A 315 -23.03 17.50 -23.99
CA PHE A 315 -23.67 16.24 -23.64
C PHE A 315 -23.95 15.42 -24.90
N SER A 316 -23.58 14.15 -24.91
CA SER A 316 -23.97 13.21 -25.97
C SER A 316 -24.18 11.79 -25.45
N LEU A 317 -25.27 11.16 -25.86
CA LEU A 317 -25.52 9.73 -25.76
C LEU A 317 -25.54 9.15 -27.18
N THR A 318 -24.59 8.28 -27.49
CA THR A 318 -24.47 7.65 -28.82
C THR A 318 -25.15 6.27 -28.85
N PRO A 319 -25.47 5.74 -30.06
CA PRO A 319 -26.18 4.46 -30.18
C PRO A 319 -25.41 3.26 -29.63
N ASP A 320 -24.08 3.33 -29.55
CA ASP A 320 -23.19 2.33 -28.93
C ASP A 320 -23.14 2.43 -27.40
N GLY A 321 -23.95 3.31 -26.79
CA GLY A 321 -24.08 3.44 -25.34
C GLY A 321 -23.05 4.35 -24.67
N ARG A 322 -22.25 5.09 -25.44
CA ARG A 322 -21.25 6.01 -24.89
C ARG A 322 -21.92 7.31 -24.45
N LEU A 323 -21.75 7.62 -23.15
CA LEU A 323 -22.14 8.90 -22.57
C LEU A 323 -20.93 9.83 -22.50
N THR A 324 -21.05 11.03 -23.05
CA THR A 324 -20.11 12.14 -22.85
C THR A 324 -20.85 13.28 -22.17
N ALA A 325 -20.31 13.78 -21.06
CA ALA A 325 -20.85 14.95 -20.35
C ALA A 325 -19.70 15.83 -19.86
N ARG A 326 -19.65 17.10 -20.30
CA ARG A 326 -18.67 18.10 -19.87
C ARG A 326 -19.28 18.96 -18.76
N ASN A 327 -18.51 19.20 -17.70
CA ASN A 327 -18.95 19.98 -16.54
C ASN A 327 -20.20 19.41 -15.85
N ALA A 328 -20.33 18.09 -15.78
CA ALA A 328 -21.44 17.44 -15.09
C ALA A 328 -21.27 17.57 -13.57
N ASP A 329 -22.30 18.13 -12.91
CA ASP A 329 -22.46 18.05 -11.46
C ASP A 329 -23.46 16.94 -11.14
N ILE A 330 -22.99 15.87 -10.50
CA ILE A 330 -23.79 14.68 -10.19
C ILE A 330 -23.98 14.64 -8.68
N SER A 331 -25.21 14.89 -8.23
CA SER A 331 -25.61 14.65 -6.85
C SER A 331 -26.08 13.20 -6.69
N GLY A 332 -25.57 12.51 -5.67
CA GLY A 332 -25.90 11.11 -5.37
C GLY A 332 -24.74 10.13 -5.60
N ALA A 333 -25.08 8.85 -5.78
CA ALA A 333 -24.10 7.78 -5.93
C ALA A 333 -23.87 7.44 -7.40
N ILE A 334 -22.60 7.35 -7.80
CA ILE A 334 -22.19 6.79 -9.09
C ILE A 334 -21.71 5.37 -8.83
N THR A 335 -22.39 4.37 -9.42
CA THR A 335 -22.00 2.96 -9.30
C THR A 335 -21.45 2.47 -10.64
N ALA A 336 -20.21 2.00 -10.65
CA ALA A 336 -19.60 1.34 -11.81
C ALA A 336 -19.23 -0.10 -11.41
N ASN A 337 -19.83 -1.08 -12.09
CA ASN A 337 -19.58 -2.50 -11.81
C ASN A 337 -18.24 -2.98 -12.40
N THR A 338 -17.80 -2.34 -13.51
CA THR A 338 -16.54 -2.61 -14.21
C THR A 338 -16.03 -1.33 -14.89
N GLY A 339 -14.75 -1.29 -15.23
CA GLY A 339 -14.15 -0.21 -16.03
C GLY A 339 -12.91 0.43 -15.40
N THR A 340 -12.39 1.46 -16.08
CA THR A 340 -11.21 2.23 -15.66
C THR A 340 -11.59 3.69 -15.53
N LEU A 341 -11.15 4.32 -14.43
CA LEU A 341 -11.25 5.77 -14.26
C LEU A 341 -9.87 6.39 -14.52
N ASN A 342 -9.81 7.33 -15.47
CA ASN A 342 -8.57 8.02 -15.82
C ASN A 342 -8.67 9.50 -15.44
N ASN A 343 -7.56 10.08 -14.95
CA ASN A 343 -7.46 11.50 -14.56
C ASN A 343 -8.48 11.94 -13.50
N VAL A 344 -8.73 11.08 -12.50
CA VAL A 344 -9.63 11.40 -11.39
C VAL A 344 -8.92 12.29 -10.38
N THR A 345 -9.47 13.47 -10.12
CA THR A 345 -9.06 14.33 -9.01
C THR A 345 -10.12 14.29 -7.93
N ILE A 346 -9.73 13.96 -6.69
CA ILE A 346 -10.62 13.99 -5.53
C ILE A 346 -10.18 15.14 -4.63
N ASN A 347 -10.93 16.24 -4.64
CA ASN A 347 -10.58 17.47 -3.93
C ASN A 347 -10.86 17.42 -2.41
N LYS A 348 -11.47 16.34 -1.92
CA LYS A 348 -11.83 16.13 -0.51
C LYS A 348 -11.47 14.70 -0.08
N ASN A 349 -12.09 14.19 0.97
CA ASN A 349 -11.79 12.87 1.51
C ASN A 349 -12.30 11.75 0.58
N CYS A 350 -11.44 10.76 0.33
CA CYS A 350 -11.78 9.51 -0.33
C CYS A 350 -11.74 8.37 0.70
N VAL A 351 -12.77 7.51 0.71
CA VAL A 351 -12.80 6.30 1.56
C VAL A 351 -13.00 5.08 0.67
N ILE A 352 -11.99 4.23 0.60
CA ILE A 352 -12.07 2.94 -0.10
C ILE A 352 -12.47 1.88 0.91
N ARG A 353 -13.72 1.39 0.81
CA ARG A 353 -14.26 0.35 1.71
C ARG A 353 -13.82 -1.08 1.36
N GLY A 354 -13.14 -1.26 0.22
CA GLY A 354 -12.63 -2.53 -0.27
C GLY A 354 -11.11 -2.57 -0.41
N LYS A 355 -10.60 -3.37 -1.34
CA LYS A 355 -9.17 -3.46 -1.67
C LYS A 355 -8.82 -2.48 -2.79
N LEU A 356 -7.82 -1.62 -2.55
CA LEU A 356 -7.10 -0.92 -3.61
C LEU A 356 -5.91 -1.78 -4.05
N SER A 357 -5.92 -2.27 -5.29
CA SER A 357 -4.80 -2.98 -5.90
C SER A 357 -4.20 -2.09 -6.97
N ALA A 358 -2.95 -1.67 -6.79
CA ALA A 358 -2.25 -0.80 -7.72
C ALA A 358 -0.79 -1.23 -7.83
N ASN A 359 -0.25 -1.22 -9.05
CA ASN A 359 1.15 -1.55 -9.30
C ASN A 359 2.10 -0.43 -8.83
N GLN A 360 1.65 0.82 -8.91
CA GLN A 360 2.39 2.01 -8.49
C GLN A 360 1.40 3.03 -7.90
N ILE A 361 1.71 3.54 -6.71
CA ILE A 361 0.98 4.65 -6.07
C ILE A 361 2.01 5.74 -5.83
N GLU A 362 1.80 6.91 -6.42
CA GLU A 362 2.68 8.07 -6.25
C GLU A 362 2.10 8.98 -5.16
N GLY A 363 2.82 9.09 -4.03
CA GLY A 363 2.43 9.86 -2.85
C GLY A 363 2.66 9.12 -1.53
N ASP A 364 2.46 9.80 -0.40
CA ASP A 364 2.67 9.24 0.93
C ASP A 364 1.52 8.29 1.33
N LEU A 365 1.75 6.98 1.23
CA LEU A 365 0.94 5.94 1.91
C LEU A 365 1.33 5.76 3.38
N VAL A 366 2.50 6.29 3.73
CA VAL A 366 3.17 6.15 5.02
C VAL A 366 3.49 7.55 5.50
N LYS A 367 3.04 7.90 6.71
CA LYS A 367 3.33 9.24 7.25
C LYS A 367 4.71 9.22 7.87
N THR A 368 5.65 9.89 7.21
CA THR A 368 7.01 10.07 7.70
C THR A 368 7.20 11.51 8.15
N VAL A 369 7.80 11.70 9.33
CA VAL A 369 8.19 13.02 9.82
C VAL A 369 9.67 12.98 10.15
N GLY A 370 10.42 13.94 9.58
CA GLY A 370 11.83 14.16 9.89
C GLY A 370 12.01 15.49 10.61
N LYS A 371 12.83 15.51 11.67
CA LYS A 371 13.15 16.74 12.40
C LYS A 371 14.54 16.69 13.03
N ALA A 372 15.33 17.72 12.75
CA ALA A 372 16.61 17.93 13.41
C ALA A 372 16.42 18.22 14.90
N PHE A 373 17.30 17.65 15.74
CA PHE A 373 17.30 17.94 17.16
C PHE A 373 17.63 19.43 17.43
N PRO A 374 16.96 20.06 18.41
CA PRO A 374 17.32 21.40 18.83
C PRO A 374 18.79 21.46 19.26
N ARG A 375 19.43 22.61 19.03
CA ARG A 375 20.83 22.84 19.39
C ARG A 375 20.94 24.06 20.27
N ASP A 376 21.85 24.03 21.25
CA ASP A 376 22.02 25.12 22.21
C ASP A 376 22.53 26.39 21.49
N SER A 377 21.87 27.52 21.75
CA SER A 377 22.14 28.80 21.10
C SER A 377 23.38 29.51 21.66
N ARG A 378 23.87 29.10 22.85
CA ARG A 378 24.99 29.75 23.56
C ARG A 378 26.38 29.31 23.07
N ALA A 379 26.42 28.44 22.07
CA ALA A 379 27.61 27.73 21.63
C ALA A 379 28.09 28.19 20.24
N PRO A 380 29.39 28.45 20.03
CA PRO A 380 29.94 28.74 18.70
C PRO A 380 29.74 27.60 17.69
N LYS A 381 29.84 26.34 18.15
CA LYS A 381 29.42 25.12 17.45
C LYS A 381 28.23 24.53 18.20
N ARG A 382 27.01 24.84 17.75
CA ARG A 382 25.72 24.51 18.38
C ARG A 382 25.59 23.00 18.67
N TRP A 383 25.82 22.55 19.91
CA TRP A 383 25.68 21.13 20.27
C TRP A 383 24.21 20.73 20.45
N PRO A 384 23.83 19.46 20.23
CA PRO A 384 22.47 18.97 20.43
C PRO A 384 22.02 19.13 21.88
N SER A 385 20.91 19.83 22.09
CA SER A 385 20.32 20.05 23.40
C SER A 385 18.85 20.42 23.25
N GLY A 386 17.95 19.58 23.76
CA GLY A 386 16.51 19.82 23.72
C GLY A 386 15.70 18.55 23.51
N THR A 387 14.39 18.71 23.38
CA THR A 387 13.44 17.60 23.25
C THR A 387 12.62 17.73 21.98
N ILE A 388 12.44 16.61 21.26
CA ILE A 388 11.42 16.48 20.22
C ILE A 388 10.29 15.60 20.77
N THR A 389 9.06 16.09 20.69
CA THR A 389 7.85 15.33 21.04
C THR A 389 7.13 14.92 19.77
N VAL A 390 6.88 13.63 19.64
CA VAL A 390 6.12 13.02 18.55
C VAL A 390 4.78 12.57 19.14
N ARG A 391 3.69 13.12 18.60
CA ARG A 391 2.32 12.72 18.96
C ARG A 391 1.71 11.97 17.81
N VAL A 392 1.22 10.76 18.10
CA VAL A 392 0.51 9.93 17.14
C VAL A 392 -0.90 9.72 17.69
N TYR A 393 -1.91 10.28 17.00
CA TYR A 393 -3.30 10.22 17.43
C TYR A 393 -3.91 8.84 17.17
N ASP A 394 -4.86 8.40 18.00
CA ASP A 394 -5.60 7.15 17.80
C ASP A 394 -6.93 7.35 17.07
N ASP A 395 -6.81 7.79 15.83
CA ASP A 395 -7.91 8.19 14.96
C ASP A 395 -8.25 7.16 13.88
N GLN A 396 -7.60 5.98 13.89
CA GLN A 396 -7.75 4.95 12.86
C GLN A 396 -8.26 3.62 13.43
N PRO A 397 -9.13 2.88 12.71
CA PRO A 397 -9.74 1.64 13.20
C PRO A 397 -8.83 0.40 13.07
N PHE A 398 -7.52 0.60 12.85
CA PHE A 398 -6.56 -0.49 12.64
C PHE A 398 -5.27 -0.27 13.42
N ASN A 399 -4.63 -1.38 13.80
CA ASN A 399 -3.35 -1.38 14.47
C ASN A 399 -2.29 -0.72 13.60
N ARG A 400 -1.44 0.10 14.21
CA ARG A 400 -0.31 0.77 13.57
C ARG A 400 1.00 0.31 14.18
N GLN A 401 2.05 0.52 13.42
CA GLN A 401 3.42 0.30 13.83
C GLN A 401 4.19 1.58 13.58
N ILE A 402 4.86 2.06 14.62
CA ILE A 402 5.72 3.25 14.58
C ILE A 402 7.15 2.73 14.49
N VAL A 403 7.82 3.03 13.40
CA VAL A 403 9.21 2.68 13.16
C VAL A 403 10.06 3.94 13.37
N ILE A 404 11.07 3.82 14.21
CA ILE A 404 12.13 4.79 14.43
C ILE A 404 13.38 4.22 13.76
N PRO A 405 13.74 4.71 12.56
CA PRO A 405 15.03 4.40 11.95
C PRO A 405 16.20 4.83 12.86
N ALA A 406 17.41 4.38 12.51
CA ALA A 406 18.60 4.63 13.31
C ALA A 406 18.82 6.13 13.60
N VAL A 407 18.73 6.49 14.89
CA VAL A 407 19.19 7.76 15.44
C VAL A 407 20.59 7.55 15.99
N ALA A 408 21.59 8.01 15.25
CA ALA A 408 22.99 7.91 15.63
C ALA A 408 23.41 9.13 16.45
N PHE A 409 24.10 8.92 17.57
CA PHE A 409 24.60 10.00 18.42
C PHE A 409 25.97 9.65 19.00
N SER A 410 26.83 10.66 19.11
CA SER A 410 28.19 10.52 19.61
C SER A 410 28.65 11.77 20.35
N GLY A 411 29.54 11.59 21.30
CA GLY A 411 30.39 12.67 21.80
C GLY A 411 31.67 12.78 20.97
N ALA A 412 32.74 13.27 21.57
CA ALA A 412 34.03 13.40 20.90
C ALA A 412 35.19 13.30 21.89
N ARG A 413 36.28 12.64 21.48
CA ARG A 413 37.58 12.72 22.16
C ARG A 413 38.35 13.93 21.63
N HIS A 414 38.98 14.67 22.54
CA HIS A 414 39.84 15.80 22.25
C HIS A 414 41.22 15.50 22.86
N GLU A 415 42.17 15.20 21.99
CA GLU A 415 43.57 14.95 22.37
C GLU A 415 44.25 16.28 22.74
N ARG A 416 44.97 16.29 23.86
CA ARG A 416 45.88 17.38 24.24
C ARG A 416 47.20 16.80 24.69
N GLU A 417 48.27 17.61 24.62
CA GLU A 417 49.65 17.21 24.94
C GLU A 417 49.81 16.44 26.27
N ASN A 418 48.97 16.69 27.28
CA ASN A 418 49.10 16.07 28.62
C ASN A 418 47.79 15.50 29.21
N SER A 419 46.66 15.49 28.49
CA SER A 419 45.39 14.92 28.98
C SER A 419 44.34 14.76 27.88
N ASP A 420 43.74 13.58 27.74
CA ASP A 420 42.55 13.39 26.90
C ASP A 420 41.31 14.02 27.58
N THR A 421 40.52 14.75 26.81
CA THR A 421 39.23 15.32 27.28
C THR A 421 38.08 14.82 26.41
N TYR A 422 36.93 14.54 27.01
CA TYR A 422 35.80 13.90 26.33
C TYR A 422 34.56 14.79 26.37
N SER A 423 33.86 14.95 25.25
CA SER A 423 32.50 15.47 25.22
C SER A 423 31.52 14.30 25.28
N SER A 424 30.38 14.47 25.96
CA SER A 424 29.33 13.45 26.03
C SER A 424 28.10 13.84 25.23
N CYS A 425 27.38 12.85 24.71
CA CYS A 425 26.06 13.01 24.10
C CYS A 425 25.12 11.96 24.69
N ARG A 426 24.07 12.39 25.38
CA ARG A 426 23.07 11.51 26.00
C ARG A 426 21.74 11.63 25.27
N LEU A 427 21.17 10.48 24.91
CA LEU A 427 19.82 10.37 24.36
C LEU A 427 18.93 9.61 25.34
N ILE A 428 17.79 10.22 25.67
CA ILE A 428 16.71 9.62 26.46
C ILE A 428 15.47 9.56 25.58
N VAL A 429 14.86 8.38 25.50
CA VAL A 429 13.59 8.18 24.79
C VAL A 429 12.53 7.73 25.79
N LYS A 430 11.39 8.41 25.79
CA LYS A 430 10.23 8.06 26.61
C LYS A 430 9.03 7.72 25.73
N LYS A 431 8.27 6.72 26.15
CA LYS A 431 6.96 6.36 25.60
C LYS A 431 5.90 6.61 26.67
N ASN A 432 4.96 7.51 26.39
CA ASN A 432 3.90 7.90 27.32
C ASN A 432 4.45 8.23 28.73
N GLY A 433 5.58 8.95 28.78
CA GLY A 433 6.27 9.34 30.02
C GLY A 433 7.21 8.28 30.60
N ALA A 434 7.10 7.00 30.22
CA ALA A 434 7.99 5.93 30.68
C ALA A 434 9.29 5.89 29.86
N GLU A 435 10.45 5.85 30.51
CA GLU A 435 11.74 5.73 29.86
C GLU A 435 11.89 4.34 29.20
N ILE A 436 12.19 4.32 27.90
CA ILE A 436 12.42 3.09 27.13
C ILE A 436 13.85 3.00 26.58
N TYR A 437 14.60 4.09 26.62
CA TYR A 437 16.01 4.13 26.25
C TYR A 437 16.72 5.28 26.95
N ASN A 438 17.94 5.02 27.43
CA ASN A 438 18.77 6.01 28.10
C ASN A 438 20.23 5.59 28.04
N ARG A 439 21.00 6.22 27.16
CA ARG A 439 22.43 5.96 27.03
C ARG A 439 23.20 7.24 26.77
N THR A 440 24.44 7.24 27.23
CA THR A 440 25.40 8.33 27.03
C THR A 440 26.56 7.79 26.20
N ALA A 441 26.82 8.45 25.08
CA ALA A 441 27.97 8.21 24.22
C ALA A 441 29.11 9.17 24.60
N MET A 442 30.35 8.67 24.60
CA MET A 442 31.56 9.47 24.79
C MET A 442 32.32 9.58 23.47
N ASP A 443 33.42 8.86 23.28
CA ASP A 443 34.18 8.82 22.02
C ASP A 443 33.65 7.82 20.99
N ASN A 444 32.67 6.99 21.37
CA ASN A 444 31.99 6.06 20.50
C ASN A 444 30.67 6.62 19.93
N THR A 445 30.21 6.03 18.82
CA THR A 445 28.87 6.31 18.28
C THR A 445 27.90 5.25 18.78
N LEU A 446 26.79 5.69 19.37
CA LEU A 446 25.67 4.84 19.75
C LEU A 446 24.50 5.06 18.81
N VAL A 447 23.64 4.04 18.67
CA VAL A 447 22.45 4.10 17.82
C VAL A 447 21.23 3.71 18.63
N TYR A 448 20.14 4.46 18.44
CA TYR A 448 18.81 4.05 18.85
C TYR A 448 17.95 3.77 17.61
N SER A 449 17.32 2.61 17.56
CA SER A 449 16.26 2.29 16.61
C SER A 449 15.16 1.55 17.38
N GLY A 450 13.94 1.60 16.85
CA GLY A 450 12.82 0.98 17.55
C GLY A 450 11.63 0.73 16.64
N VAL A 451 10.92 -0.35 16.93
CA VAL A 451 9.61 -0.65 16.34
C VAL A 451 8.62 -0.72 17.48
N ILE A 452 7.64 0.18 17.46
CA ILE A 452 6.68 0.34 18.55
C ILE A 452 5.28 0.07 18.00
N ASP A 453 4.63 -0.94 18.55
CA ASP A 453 3.25 -1.24 18.21
C ASP A 453 2.28 -0.27 18.89
N MET A 454 1.32 0.20 18.11
CA MET A 454 0.21 1.05 18.53
C MET A 454 -1.12 0.40 18.13
N PRO A 455 -1.72 -0.42 19.00
CA PRO A 455 -3.04 -1.00 18.75
C PRO A 455 -4.12 0.08 18.65
N ALA A 456 -5.12 -0.13 17.81
CA ALA A 456 -6.27 0.78 17.72
C ALA A 456 -7.16 0.71 18.97
N GLY A 457 -7.78 1.83 19.32
CA GLY A 457 -8.70 1.95 20.45
C GLY A 457 -8.04 1.96 21.83
N ARG A 458 -6.73 2.26 21.89
CA ARG A 458 -5.94 2.33 23.13
C ARG A 458 -5.52 3.75 23.49
N GLY A 459 -5.93 4.75 22.70
CA GLY A 459 -5.64 6.15 22.93
C GLY A 459 -4.34 6.63 22.28
N ASP A 460 -4.15 7.94 22.25
CA ASP A 460 -2.99 8.58 21.62
C ASP A 460 -1.66 8.12 22.21
N MET A 461 -0.61 8.10 21.39
CA MET A 461 0.74 7.78 21.81
C MET A 461 1.64 9.00 21.72
N THR A 462 2.46 9.20 22.75
CA THR A 462 3.50 10.23 22.78
C THR A 462 4.87 9.59 22.92
N LEU A 463 5.79 9.97 22.04
CA LEU A 463 7.21 9.66 22.14
C LEU A 463 8.01 10.95 22.37
N GLU A 464 8.90 10.95 23.34
CA GLU A 464 9.76 12.09 23.64
C GLU A 464 11.22 11.68 23.48
N PHE A 465 11.95 12.43 22.66
CA PHE A 465 13.36 12.22 22.39
C PHE A 465 14.12 13.42 22.96
N SER A 466 14.76 13.24 24.11
CA SER A 466 15.54 14.27 24.78
C SER A 466 17.03 14.02 24.54
N VAL A 467 17.70 15.00 23.95
CA VAL A 467 19.16 14.97 23.79
C VAL A 467 19.79 16.02 24.69
N SER A 468 20.91 15.66 25.30
CA SER A 468 21.73 16.59 26.08
C SER A 468 23.21 16.26 25.91
N ALA A 469 24.03 17.30 25.87
CA ALA A 469 25.49 17.17 25.86
C ALA A 469 26.05 17.92 27.07
N TRP A 470 27.03 17.35 27.75
CA TRP A 470 27.59 17.93 28.96
C TRP A 470 29.06 18.27 28.83
N TRP A 471 29.46 19.21 29.67
CA TRP A 471 30.78 19.80 29.73
C TRP A 471 31.76 18.86 30.43
N VAL A 472 32.97 18.78 29.88
CA VAL A 472 34.11 18.21 30.60
C VAL A 472 35.26 19.21 30.47
N ASN A 473 35.84 19.61 31.60
CA ASN A 473 37.07 20.41 31.72
C ASN A 473 37.08 21.78 30.98
N GLY A 474 35.95 22.51 30.98
CA GLY A 474 35.92 23.94 30.60
C GLY A 474 35.93 24.25 29.09
N TRP A 475 35.62 23.27 28.23
CA TRP A 475 35.50 23.45 26.78
C TRP A 475 34.04 23.25 26.30
N TYR A 476 33.69 23.86 25.17
CA TYR A 476 32.36 23.70 24.56
C TYR A 476 32.14 22.24 24.10
N PRO A 477 31.01 21.59 24.47
CA PRO A 477 30.72 20.22 24.04
C PRO A 477 30.75 20.06 22.52
N THR A 478 31.52 19.09 22.04
CA THR A 478 31.45 18.63 20.65
C THR A 478 30.69 17.31 20.64
N ALA A 479 29.41 17.38 20.29
CA ALA A 479 28.52 16.22 20.21
C ALA A 479 27.75 16.25 18.90
N SER A 480 27.44 15.07 18.38
CA SER A 480 26.66 14.90 17.16
C SER A 480 25.44 14.03 17.41
N ILE A 481 24.36 14.33 16.70
CA ILE A 481 23.16 13.48 16.61
C ILE A 481 22.57 13.65 15.21
N SER A 482 22.10 12.56 14.62
CA SER A 482 21.33 12.58 13.38
C SER A 482 19.93 13.14 13.60
N ASP A 483 19.25 13.51 12.53
CA ASP A 483 17.85 13.91 12.59
C ASP A 483 16.97 12.75 13.08
N LEU A 484 15.89 13.08 13.77
CA LEU A 484 14.88 12.10 14.13
C LEU A 484 13.97 11.87 12.93
N LEU A 485 13.92 10.63 12.46
CA LEU A 485 12.91 10.15 11.52
C LEU A 485 11.90 9.30 12.28
N VAL A 486 10.61 9.50 12.00
CA VAL A 486 9.52 8.65 12.50
C VAL A 486 8.63 8.25 11.35
N VAL A 487 8.40 6.96 11.23
CA VAL A 487 7.57 6.35 10.18
C VAL A 487 6.37 5.68 10.84
N VAL A 488 5.15 6.04 10.47
CA VAL A 488 3.94 5.39 10.99
C VAL A 488 3.24 4.65 9.85
N MET A 489 3.05 3.35 10.05
CA MET A 489 2.45 2.45 9.06
C MET A 489 1.39 1.54 9.67
N LYS A 490 0.53 0.92 8.85
CA LYS A 490 -0.42 -0.09 9.29
C LYS A 490 0.32 -1.37 9.71
N LYS A 491 -0.04 -1.95 10.85
CA LYS A 491 0.50 -3.22 11.33
C LYS A 491 -0.20 -4.38 10.60
N ALA A 492 0.61 -5.26 9.98
CA ALA A 492 0.20 -6.39 9.14
C ALA A 492 -0.41 -6.01 7.77
N THR A 493 0.43 -6.05 6.74
CA THR A 493 0.03 -6.11 5.35
C THR A 493 0.13 -7.57 4.91
N ALA A 494 -0.99 -8.24 4.65
CA ALA A 494 -0.98 -9.60 4.12
C ALA A 494 -0.33 -9.63 2.71
N GLY A 495 0.37 -10.72 2.37
CA GLY A 495 0.91 -10.94 1.03
C GLY A 495 2.34 -10.43 0.76
N ILE A 496 3.18 -10.33 1.80
CA ILE A 496 4.63 -10.10 1.64
C ILE A 496 5.32 -11.45 1.77
N THR A 497 6.05 -11.84 0.72
CA THR A 497 6.93 -13.02 0.71
C THR A 497 8.35 -12.53 0.47
N ILE A 498 9.31 -13.01 1.27
CA ILE A 498 10.74 -12.76 1.07
C ILE A 498 11.31 -14.06 0.52
N SER A 499 11.89 -14.00 -0.69
CA SER A 499 12.54 -15.12 -1.36
C SER A 499 14.00 -15.24 -0.95
#